data_AF-A0A5P8LV62-F1
#
_entry.id   AF-A0A5P8LV62-F1
#
_cell.length_a   1.000
_cell.length_b   1.000
_cell.length_c   1.000
_cell.angle_alpha   90.00
_cell.angle_beta   90.00
_cell.angle_gamma   90.00
#
_symmetry.space_group_name_H-M   'P 1'
#
loop_
_entity.id
_entity.type
_entity.pdbx_description
1 polymer ?
#
loop_
_entity_poly.entity_id
_entity_poly.type
_entity_poly.pdbx_seq_one_letter_code
_entity_poly.pdbx_strand_id
1 'polypeptide(L)'
;MHTEGTFLPETAREARERYEALGSTAQVVVKAVAKSMAFDSEEYDERVTSDVVETAREAMFGEELAVRVGTAAEFEEWRETADHEVEVFGADNVDAVAWHAPPFAETAVAATFQEEEAAAVATLRRQAVARIYQDVV
;
A
#
# COMPACT_ATOMS: atom_id res chain seq x y z
N MET A 1 4.17 15.37 -12.43
CA MET A 1 4.03 13.97 -12.01
C MET A 1 5.35 13.30 -11.61
N HIS A 2 5.35 12.49 -10.55
CA HIS A 2 6.41 11.54 -10.17
C HIS A 2 5.81 10.23 -9.62
N THR A 3 6.65 9.26 -9.28
CA THR A 3 6.22 7.97 -8.72
C THR A 3 6.94 7.71 -7.40
N GLU A 4 6.16 7.40 -6.35
CA GLU A 4 6.64 6.92 -5.06
C GLU A 4 6.55 5.41 -4.98
N GLY A 5 7.59 4.73 -4.47
CA GLY A 5 7.68 3.26 -4.53
C GLY A 5 8.00 2.74 -5.93
N THR A 6 8.11 1.43 -6.07
CA THR A 6 8.69 0.81 -7.29
C THR A 6 7.93 -0.41 -7.79
N PHE A 7 7.02 -0.97 -7.00
CA PHE A 7 6.35 -2.22 -7.31
C PHE A 7 4.95 -1.96 -7.87
N LEU A 8 4.78 -2.26 -9.17
CA LEU A 8 3.48 -2.27 -9.84
C LEU A 8 3.27 -3.67 -10.43
N PRO A 9 2.60 -4.59 -9.72
CA PRO A 9 2.38 -5.95 -10.21
C PRO A 9 1.50 -5.94 -11.47
N GLU A 10 1.94 -6.62 -12.51
CA GLU A 10 1.17 -6.80 -13.75
C GLU A 10 0.16 -7.94 -13.61
N THR A 11 0.36 -8.85 -12.65
CA THR A 11 -0.54 -9.98 -12.38
C THR A 11 -0.81 -10.18 -10.88
N ALA A 12 -1.97 -10.76 -10.57
CA ALA A 12 -2.30 -11.20 -9.21
C ALA A 12 -1.29 -12.21 -8.63
N ARG A 13 -0.66 -13.02 -9.49
CA ARG A 13 0.39 -13.97 -9.10
C ARG A 13 1.65 -13.23 -8.64
N GLU A 14 2.08 -12.21 -9.35
CA GLU A 14 3.25 -11.41 -8.95
C GLU A 14 3.02 -10.70 -7.62
N ALA A 15 1.81 -10.18 -7.40
CA ALA A 15 1.43 -9.60 -6.12
C ALA A 15 1.58 -10.62 -4.97
N ARG A 16 1.04 -11.84 -5.16
CA ARG A 16 1.19 -12.95 -4.18
C ARG A 16 2.63 -13.32 -3.92
N GLU A 17 3.39 -13.58 -4.98
CA GLU A 17 4.80 -13.99 -4.87
C GLU A 17 5.62 -12.92 -4.14
N ARG A 18 5.36 -11.64 -4.42
CA ARG A 18 6.04 -10.55 -3.73
C ARG A 18 5.62 -10.48 -2.26
N TYR A 19 4.33 -10.59 -1.98
CA TYR A 19 3.82 -10.61 -0.60
C TYR A 19 4.46 -11.78 0.16
N GLU A 20 4.46 -13.01 -0.38
CA GLU A 20 5.11 -14.22 0.18
C GLU A 20 6.58 -14.02 0.52
N ALA A 21 7.34 -13.38 -0.37
CA ALA A 21 8.75 -13.09 -0.13
C ALA A 21 9.00 -12.18 1.08
N LEU A 22 8.01 -11.39 1.51
CA LEU A 22 8.13 -10.48 2.67
C LEU A 22 7.92 -11.17 4.02
N GLY A 23 7.35 -12.39 4.06
CA GLY A 23 6.95 -13.03 5.32
C GLY A 23 8.09 -13.24 6.32
N SER A 24 9.24 -13.74 5.85
CA SER A 24 10.41 -13.94 6.71
C SER A 24 11.02 -12.61 7.18
N THR A 25 11.00 -11.59 6.32
CA THR A 25 11.50 -10.25 6.65
C THR A 25 10.61 -9.58 7.70
N ALA A 26 9.28 -9.67 7.56
CA ALA A 26 8.33 -9.15 8.53
C ALA A 26 8.54 -9.78 9.91
N GLN A 27 8.70 -11.11 9.97
CA GLN A 27 8.96 -11.82 11.23
C GLN A 27 10.27 -11.36 11.90
N VAL A 28 11.34 -11.18 11.12
CA VAL A 28 12.63 -10.71 11.63
C VAL A 28 12.52 -9.28 12.18
N VAL A 29 11.83 -8.40 11.47
CA VAL A 29 11.64 -6.99 11.90
C VAL A 29 10.81 -6.92 13.17
N VAL A 30 9.66 -7.60 13.23
CA VAL A 30 8.80 -7.62 14.42
C VAL A 30 9.57 -8.16 15.63
N LYS A 31 10.35 -9.24 15.44
CA LYS A 31 11.21 -9.78 16.50
C LYS A 31 12.27 -8.80 16.98
N ALA A 32 12.90 -8.06 16.07
CA ALA A 32 13.88 -7.04 16.43
C ALA A 32 13.25 -5.90 17.23
N VAL A 33 12.05 -5.45 16.84
CA VAL A 33 11.30 -4.41 17.55
C VAL A 33 10.89 -4.89 18.95
N ALA A 34 10.30 -6.07 19.08
CA ALA A 34 9.92 -6.64 20.39
C ALA A 34 11.13 -6.78 21.33
N LYS A 35 12.28 -7.21 20.79
CA LYS A 35 13.54 -7.25 21.55
C LYS A 35 13.99 -5.86 21.99
N SER A 36 13.86 -4.84 21.14
CA SER A 36 14.16 -3.45 21.50
C SER A 36 13.24 -2.91 22.59
N MET A 37 12.01 -3.43 22.68
CA MET A 37 11.05 -3.13 23.74
C MET A 37 11.31 -3.95 25.01
N ALA A 38 12.36 -4.78 25.04
CA ALA A 38 12.74 -5.65 26.15
C ALA A 38 11.69 -6.70 26.53
N PHE A 39 10.87 -7.14 25.58
CA PHE A 39 9.96 -8.27 25.80
C PHE A 39 10.79 -9.51 26.13
N ASP A 40 10.39 -10.22 27.18
CA ASP A 40 10.90 -11.55 27.46
C ASP A 40 10.22 -12.59 26.55
N SER A 41 10.54 -13.88 26.73
CA SER A 41 9.97 -14.94 25.90
C SER A 41 8.47 -15.12 26.10
N GLU A 42 7.96 -14.96 27.33
CA GLU A 42 6.55 -15.17 27.63
C GLU A 42 5.72 -14.01 27.05
N GLU A 43 6.19 -12.78 27.25
CA GLU A 43 5.55 -11.59 26.67
C GLU A 43 5.62 -11.60 25.13
N TYR A 44 6.74 -12.06 24.55
CA TYR A 44 6.85 -12.23 23.10
C TYR A 44 5.82 -13.21 22.57
N ASP A 45 5.71 -14.41 23.16
CA ASP A 45 4.79 -15.45 22.69
C ASP A 45 3.31 -15.05 22.87
N GLU A 46 2.99 -14.27 23.92
CA GLU A 46 1.64 -13.74 24.13
C GLU A 46 1.27 -12.63 23.14
N ARG A 47 2.18 -11.68 22.89
CA ARG A 47 1.86 -10.42 22.20
C ARG A 47 2.25 -10.40 20.72
N VAL A 48 3.23 -11.21 20.31
CA VAL A 48 3.69 -11.28 18.92
C VAL A 48 3.01 -12.45 18.21
N THR A 49 1.73 -12.25 17.90
CA THR A 49 0.92 -13.25 17.19
C THR A 49 1.24 -13.29 15.69
N SER A 50 0.68 -14.28 14.99
CA SER A 50 0.68 -14.31 13.52
C SER A 50 0.16 -13.02 12.92
N ASP A 51 -0.91 -12.47 13.49
CA ASP A 51 -1.61 -11.29 12.98
C ASP A 51 -0.73 -10.03 13.09
N VAL A 52 0.13 -9.95 14.12
CA VAL A 52 1.11 -8.86 14.24
C VAL A 52 2.16 -8.95 13.14
N VAL A 53 2.64 -10.17 12.83
CA VAL A 53 3.60 -10.38 11.74
C VAL A 53 2.95 -10.11 10.38
N GLU A 54 1.69 -10.51 10.20
CA GLU A 54 0.91 -10.24 9.00
C GLU A 54 0.70 -8.74 8.79
N THR A 55 0.30 -8.01 9.83
CA THR A 55 0.16 -6.55 9.79
C THR A 55 1.47 -5.87 9.37
N ALA A 56 2.62 -6.34 9.90
CA ALA A 56 3.91 -5.80 9.50
C ALA A 56 4.25 -6.11 8.03
N ARG A 57 3.87 -7.29 7.55
CA ARG A 57 4.06 -7.73 6.16
C ARG A 57 3.18 -6.92 5.20
N GLU A 58 1.92 -6.69 5.53
CA GLU A 58 1.00 -5.81 4.79
C GLU A 58 1.56 -4.39 4.67
N ALA A 59 2.06 -3.83 5.77
CA ALA A 59 2.67 -2.51 5.78
C ALA A 59 3.90 -2.47 4.86
N MET A 60 4.79 -3.46 4.94
CA MET A 60 5.96 -3.56 4.04
C MET A 60 5.55 -3.67 2.57
N PHE A 61 4.55 -4.49 2.27
CA PHE A 61 4.04 -4.65 0.91
C PHE A 61 3.45 -3.34 0.38
N GLY A 62 2.62 -2.67 1.18
CA GLY A 62 2.06 -1.37 0.85
C GLY A 62 3.13 -0.33 0.55
N GLU A 63 4.20 -0.28 1.35
CA GLU A 63 5.32 0.66 1.15
C GLU A 63 6.10 0.45 -0.15
N GLU A 64 6.06 -0.75 -0.74
CA GLU A 64 6.70 -1.01 -2.04
C GLU A 64 5.85 -0.57 -3.22
N LEU A 65 4.53 -0.45 -3.05
CA LEU A 65 3.60 -0.14 -4.13
C LEU A 65 3.97 1.17 -4.81
N ALA A 66 4.04 1.11 -6.14
CA ALA A 66 4.24 2.25 -7.00
C ALA A 66 2.98 3.12 -7.03
N VAL A 67 3.09 4.33 -6.51
CA VAL A 67 2.02 5.33 -6.45
C VAL A 67 2.40 6.48 -7.35
N ARG A 68 1.57 6.79 -8.34
CA ARG A 68 1.75 7.97 -9.18
C ARG A 68 1.23 9.17 -8.41
N VAL A 69 1.99 10.25 -8.40
CA VAL A 69 1.61 11.52 -7.78
C VAL A 69 1.64 12.61 -8.84
N GLY A 70 0.56 13.36 -8.93
CA GLY A 70 0.40 14.40 -9.94
C GLY A 70 -0.68 15.39 -9.58
N THR A 71 -0.94 16.30 -10.51
CA THR A 71 -2.03 17.27 -10.41
C THR A 71 -3.39 16.62 -10.68
N ALA A 72 -4.47 17.29 -10.26
CA ALA A 72 -5.83 16.87 -10.60
C ALA A 72 -6.06 16.75 -12.12
N ALA A 73 -5.43 17.62 -12.93
CA ALA A 73 -5.51 17.56 -14.38
C ALA A 73 -4.80 16.32 -14.96
N GLU A 74 -3.58 16.01 -14.49
CA GLU A 74 -2.85 14.79 -14.88
C GLU A 74 -3.62 13.51 -14.50
N PHE A 75 -4.30 13.53 -13.35
CA PHE A 75 -5.14 12.42 -12.91
C PHE A 75 -6.39 12.24 -13.78
N GLU A 76 -7.09 13.33 -14.13
CA GLU A 76 -8.28 13.24 -14.98
C GLU A 76 -7.92 12.78 -16.41
N GLU A 77 -6.81 13.28 -16.98
CA GLU A 77 -6.29 12.81 -18.27
C GLU A 77 -6.00 11.30 -18.25
N TRP A 78 -5.37 10.81 -17.17
CA TRP A 78 -5.16 9.37 -16.99
C TRP A 78 -6.49 8.62 -16.91
N ARG A 79 -7.46 9.14 -16.15
CA ARG A 79 -8.75 8.50 -15.91
C ARG A 79 -9.59 8.34 -17.18
N GLU A 80 -9.52 9.28 -18.12
CA GLU A 80 -10.22 9.19 -19.42
C GLU A 80 -9.81 7.96 -20.24
N THR A 81 -8.59 7.45 -20.04
CA THR A 81 -8.04 6.29 -20.77
C THR A 81 -7.91 5.04 -19.91
N ALA A 82 -8.15 5.15 -18.61
CA ALA A 82 -8.01 4.05 -17.66
C ALA A 82 -9.18 3.07 -17.77
N ASP A 83 -8.86 1.78 -17.91
CA ASP A 83 -9.83 0.68 -17.86
C ASP A 83 -10.00 0.18 -16.41
N HIS A 84 -10.25 1.11 -15.48
CA HIS A 84 -10.40 0.82 -14.06
C HIS A 84 -11.59 1.58 -13.47
N GLU A 85 -12.33 0.93 -12.58
CA GLU A 85 -13.24 1.63 -11.67
C GLU A 85 -12.39 2.37 -10.62
N VAL A 86 -12.41 3.71 -10.64
CA VAL A 86 -11.54 4.51 -9.77
C VAL A 86 -12.28 4.95 -8.52
N GLU A 87 -11.80 4.49 -7.37
CA GLU A 87 -12.27 4.94 -6.07
C GLU A 87 -11.38 6.06 -5.52
N VAL A 88 -11.98 7.24 -5.31
CA VAL A 88 -11.28 8.45 -4.90
C VAL A 88 -11.56 8.74 -3.43
N PHE A 89 -10.50 8.98 -2.65
CA PHE A 89 -10.54 9.37 -1.25
C PHE A 89 -10.04 10.80 -1.08
N GLY A 90 -10.71 11.58 -0.23
CA GLY A 90 -10.31 12.95 0.08
C GLY A 90 -11.38 13.97 -0.33
N ALA A 91 -10.94 15.19 -0.60
CA ALA A 91 -11.82 16.29 -0.98
C ALA A 91 -11.80 16.50 -2.50
N ASP A 92 -12.92 16.97 -3.06
CA ASP A 92 -13.08 17.16 -4.51
C ASP A 92 -12.37 18.41 -5.06
N ASN A 93 -12.03 19.38 -4.20
CA ASN A 93 -11.48 20.69 -4.58
C ASN A 93 -10.03 20.85 -4.13
N VAL A 94 -9.15 19.94 -4.53
CA VAL A 94 -7.71 20.01 -4.24
C VAL A 94 -6.90 19.80 -5.51
N ASP A 95 -5.69 20.36 -5.50
CA ASP A 95 -4.89 20.47 -6.72
C ASP A 95 -4.06 19.22 -7.05
N ALA A 96 -3.86 18.32 -6.08
CA ALA A 96 -3.00 17.16 -6.23
C ALA A 96 -3.69 15.83 -5.89
N VAL A 97 -3.27 14.79 -6.59
CA VAL A 97 -3.82 13.44 -6.50
C VAL A 97 -2.68 12.43 -6.54
N ALA A 98 -2.74 11.46 -5.65
CA ALA A 98 -1.96 10.23 -5.71
C ALA A 98 -2.86 9.10 -6.21
N TRP A 99 -2.40 8.21 -7.07
CA TRP A 99 -3.18 7.06 -7.54
C TRP A 99 -2.34 5.80 -7.75
N HIS A 100 -2.99 4.65 -7.56
CA HIS A 100 -2.42 3.32 -7.81
C HIS A 100 -3.43 2.46 -8.58
N ALA A 101 -2.96 1.90 -9.71
CA ALA A 101 -3.78 1.18 -10.68
C ALA A 101 -2.95 0.04 -11.28
N PRO A 102 -2.91 -1.15 -10.64
CA PRO A 102 -2.20 -2.30 -11.17
C PRO A 102 -2.98 -2.89 -12.35
N PRO A 103 -2.33 -3.27 -13.46
CA PRO A 103 -3.01 -3.68 -14.69
C PRO A 103 -3.97 -4.87 -14.57
N PHE A 104 -3.76 -5.76 -13.58
CA PHE A 104 -4.61 -6.94 -13.42
C PHE A 104 -5.92 -6.66 -12.66
N ALA A 105 -6.03 -5.50 -12.00
CA ALA A 105 -7.16 -5.18 -11.14
C ALA A 105 -8.22 -4.40 -11.92
N GLU A 106 -9.49 -4.72 -11.67
CA GLU A 106 -10.62 -3.94 -12.20
C GLU A 106 -10.74 -2.57 -11.52
N THR A 107 -10.21 -2.43 -10.30
CA THR A 107 -10.30 -1.21 -9.49
C THR A 107 -8.95 -0.51 -9.38
N ALA A 108 -8.98 0.83 -9.40
CA ALA A 108 -7.87 1.68 -9.01
C ALA A 108 -8.26 2.53 -7.80
N VAL A 109 -7.28 2.91 -6.97
CA VAL A 109 -7.51 3.80 -5.83
C VAL A 109 -6.75 5.10 -6.01
N ALA A 110 -7.36 6.20 -5.60
CA ALA A 110 -6.77 7.53 -5.62
C ALA A 110 -7.00 8.29 -4.32
N ALA A 111 -6.04 9.09 -3.89
CA ALA A 111 -6.13 9.93 -2.70
C ALA A 111 -5.78 11.37 -3.09
N THR A 112 -6.68 12.30 -2.79
CA THR A 112 -6.50 13.72 -3.12
C THR A 112 -5.89 14.47 -1.94
N PHE A 113 -5.08 15.49 -2.21
CA PHE A 113 -4.42 16.28 -1.18
C PHE A 113 -4.05 17.69 -1.66
N GLN A 114 -3.82 18.61 -0.71
CA GLN A 114 -3.37 19.97 -0.99
C GLN A 114 -1.87 20.15 -0.72
N GLU A 115 -1.42 19.85 0.51
CA GLU A 115 -0.02 20.07 0.93
C GLU A 115 0.66 18.80 1.46
N GLU A 116 -0.11 17.84 2.00
CA GLU A 116 0.41 16.67 2.72
C GLU A 116 0.54 15.42 1.80
N GLU A 117 1.47 15.47 0.85
CA GLU A 117 1.70 14.38 -0.12
C GLU A 117 1.99 13.03 0.57
N ALA A 118 2.94 13.01 1.51
CA ALA A 118 3.36 11.78 2.17
C ALA A 118 2.20 11.09 2.92
N ALA A 119 1.33 11.88 3.56
CA ALA A 119 0.15 11.36 4.24
C ALA A 119 -0.89 10.79 3.26
N ALA A 120 -1.04 11.43 2.10
CA ALA A 120 -1.91 10.98 1.03
C ALA A 120 -1.41 9.65 0.43
N VAL A 121 -0.12 9.55 0.11
CA VAL A 121 0.51 8.31 -0.40
C VAL A 121 0.38 7.19 0.63
N ALA A 122 0.66 7.44 1.91
CA ALA A 122 0.52 6.43 2.95
C ALA A 122 -0.93 5.95 3.13
N THR A 123 -1.90 6.87 3.04
CA THR A 123 -3.32 6.52 3.10
C THR A 123 -3.74 5.71 1.89
N LEU A 124 -3.28 6.11 0.71
CA LEU A 124 -3.55 5.41 -0.53
C LEU A 124 -3.02 3.98 -0.51
N ARG A 125 -1.78 3.77 -0.04
CA ARG A 125 -1.19 2.43 0.07
C ARG A 125 -2.02 1.52 0.96
N ARG A 126 -2.49 2.02 2.11
CA ARG A 126 -3.41 1.26 2.98
C ARG A 126 -4.71 0.90 2.26
N GLN A 127 -5.30 1.83 1.50
CA GLN A 127 -6.51 1.55 0.73
C GLN A 127 -6.27 0.56 -0.41
N ALA A 128 -5.12 0.65 -1.10
CA ALA A 128 -4.75 -0.31 -2.13
C ALA A 128 -4.64 -1.72 -1.55
N VAL A 129 -3.95 -1.88 -0.41
CA VAL A 129 -3.85 -3.19 0.27
C VAL A 129 -5.23 -3.72 0.63
N ALA A 130 -6.07 -2.92 1.26
CA ALA A 130 -7.40 -3.35 1.72
C ALA A 130 -8.40 -3.64 0.58
N ARG A 131 -8.28 -2.98 -0.57
CA ARG A 131 -9.32 -3.05 -1.63
C ARG A 131 -8.90 -3.81 -2.87
N ILE A 132 -7.63 -3.72 -3.25
CA ILE A 132 -7.11 -4.36 -4.45
C ILE A 132 -6.45 -5.70 -4.09
N TYR A 133 -5.74 -5.74 -2.97
CA TYR A 133 -4.88 -6.88 -2.66
C TYR A 133 -5.44 -7.84 -1.62
N GLN A 134 -6.42 -7.47 -0.80
CA GLN A 134 -6.96 -8.31 0.27
C GLN A 134 -7.46 -9.68 -0.22
N ASP A 135 -8.10 -9.75 -1.39
CA ASP A 135 -8.56 -11.03 -1.98
C ASP A 135 -7.51 -11.69 -2.89
N VAL A 136 -6.34 -11.05 -3.04
CA VAL A 136 -5.25 -11.49 -3.91
C VAL A 136 -4.15 -12.16 -3.11
N VAL A 137 -3.74 -11.59 -1.97
CA VAL A 137 -2.54 -11.94 -1.19
C VAL A 137 -2.83 -12.48 0.20
#